data_AF-A0A6I6H7A0-F1
#
_entry.id   AF-A0A6I6H7A0-F1
#
_cell.length_a   1.000
_cell.length_b   1.000
_cell.length_c   1.000
_cell.angle_alpha   90.00
_cell.angle_beta   90.00
_cell.angle_gamma   90.00
#
_symmetry.space_group_name_H-M   'P 1'
#
loop_
_entity.id
_entity.type
_entity.pdbx_description
1 polymer ?
#
loop_
_entity_poly.entity_id
_entity_poly.type
_entity_poly.pdbx_seq_one_letter_code
_entity_poly.pdbx_strand_id
1 'polypeptide(L)'
;MRKWTRKSSLMYGIDRLDASWLVSLIRDRERLVKSFAFSIYGGPEAALRAAQAWRDEVLRTHPPLLKQEKAQRARNDNKSGVPGVVCLYKPDGTVERWLAKTQLEPGKILQKSFAVGRYGRQAKALAIVERQRQLAQMTGHVILHPAADPSRVPPPAKVRANPPAIHRVEVLRRDNTTGIAGVSCKLSPDGHPRVWVAKTVLPSGQTLRKDFSVARHGDRAQALAIAERQKQLLQRAEFTAAGKSRGGRSSRS
;
A
#
# COMPACT_ATOMS: atom_id res chain seq x y z
N MET A 1 24.83 -7.44 -6.41
CA MET A 1 24.54 -6.05 -5.99
C MET A 1 23.37 -5.49 -6.82
N ARG A 2 22.17 -5.34 -6.25
CA ARG A 2 21.07 -4.65 -6.95
C ARG A 2 21.29 -3.14 -6.86
N LYS A 3 21.72 -2.52 -7.96
CA LYS A 3 21.82 -1.06 -8.10
C LYS A 3 20.44 -0.47 -7.83
N TRP A 4 20.29 0.26 -6.74
CA TRP A 4 19.10 1.06 -6.47
C TRP A 4 19.12 2.25 -7.42
N THR A 5 18.59 2.09 -8.62
CA THR A 5 18.31 3.22 -9.50
C THR A 5 17.28 4.07 -8.79
N ARG A 6 17.65 5.29 -8.39
CA ARG A 6 16.77 6.22 -7.67
C ARG A 6 15.59 6.53 -8.60
N LYS A 7 14.44 5.88 -8.39
CA LYS A 7 13.23 6.12 -9.18
C LYS A 7 12.82 7.60 -9.04
N SER A 8 12.26 8.18 -10.09
CA SER A 8 11.70 9.53 -10.02
C SER A 8 10.65 9.63 -8.91
N SER A 9 10.47 10.82 -8.33
CA SER A 9 9.46 11.08 -7.27
C SER A 9 8.08 10.54 -7.64
N LEU A 10 7.69 10.71 -8.90
CA LEU A 10 6.42 10.27 -9.46
C LEU A 10 6.24 8.74 -9.53
N MET A 11 7.34 7.97 -9.58
CA MET A 11 7.35 6.51 -9.67
C MET A 11 7.82 5.83 -8.37
N TYR A 12 7.94 6.58 -7.28
CA TYR A 12 8.34 6.01 -6.00
C TYR A 12 7.36 4.92 -5.54
N GLY A 13 7.90 3.72 -5.30
CA GLY A 13 7.09 2.56 -4.91
C GLY A 13 6.13 2.05 -6.00
N ILE A 14 6.21 2.59 -7.23
CA ILE A 14 5.40 2.16 -8.38
C ILE A 14 6.31 1.44 -9.38
N ASP A 15 5.85 0.29 -9.85
CA ASP A 15 6.49 -0.57 -10.84
C ASP A 15 5.57 -0.78 -12.03
N ARG A 16 6.13 -0.67 -13.24
CA ARG A 16 5.43 -1.04 -14.46
C ARG A 16 5.49 -2.55 -14.63
N LEU A 17 4.32 -3.16 -14.82
CA LEU A 17 4.18 -4.53 -15.32
C LEU A 17 3.52 -4.48 -16.70
N ASP A 18 3.54 -5.60 -17.43
CA ASP A 18 3.06 -5.70 -18.82
C ASP A 18 1.59 -5.28 -18.98
N ALA A 19 0.75 -5.60 -17.99
CA ALA A 19 -0.69 -5.33 -18.02
C ALA A 19 -1.21 -4.52 -16.81
N SER A 20 -0.32 -4.05 -15.93
CA SER A 20 -0.72 -3.32 -14.73
C SER A 20 0.37 -2.40 -14.19
N TRP A 21 -0.01 -1.47 -13.31
CA TRP A 21 0.93 -0.85 -12.38
C TRP A 21 0.88 -1.56 -11.04
N LEU A 22 2.04 -1.83 -10.46
CA LEU A 22 2.16 -2.40 -9.12
C LEU A 22 2.66 -1.31 -8.18
N VAL A 23 1.94 -1.06 -7.08
CA VAL A 23 2.45 -0.23 -5.99
C VAL A 23 2.90 -1.16 -4.86
N SER A 24 4.15 -1.03 -4.44
CA SER A 24 4.75 -1.80 -3.35
C SER A 24 5.50 -0.85 -2.42
N LEU A 25 4.96 -0.65 -1.23
CA LEU A 25 5.53 0.19 -0.18
C LEU A 25 5.80 -0.65 1.07
N ILE A 26 6.84 -0.27 1.83
CA ILE A 26 7.09 -0.82 3.16
C ILE A 26 7.01 0.34 4.14
N ARG A 27 6.10 0.25 5.11
CA ARG A 27 5.85 1.25 6.16
C ARG A 27 5.55 0.52 7.46
N ASP A 28 6.12 1.00 8.57
CA ASP A 28 5.91 0.39 9.90
C ASP A 28 6.17 -1.12 9.99
N ARG A 29 7.11 -1.62 9.16
CA ARG A 29 7.41 -3.06 8.95
C ARG A 29 6.32 -3.85 8.24
N GLU A 30 5.23 -3.21 7.83
CA GLU A 30 4.19 -3.79 6.99
C GLU A 30 4.46 -3.53 5.51
N ARG A 31 4.19 -4.54 4.69
CA ARG A 31 4.33 -4.46 3.23
C ARG A 31 2.96 -4.21 2.62
N LEU A 32 2.76 -3.01 2.09
CA LEU A 32 1.52 -2.58 1.43
C LEU A 32 1.70 -2.75 -0.08
N VAL A 33 0.96 -3.70 -0.66
CA VAL A 33 1.05 -4.05 -2.09
C VAL A 33 -0.33 -3.97 -2.74
N LYS A 34 -0.43 -3.28 -3.88
CA LYS A 34 -1.67 -3.22 -4.66
C LYS A 34 -1.38 -3.10 -6.16
N SER A 35 -2.13 -3.83 -6.99
CA SER A 35 -2.02 -3.79 -8.44
C SER A 35 -3.20 -3.05 -9.09
N PHE A 36 -2.90 -2.38 -10.21
CA PHE A 36 -3.81 -1.55 -10.98
C PHE A 36 -3.76 -1.98 -12.45
N ALA A 37 -4.63 -2.93 -12.83
CA ALA A 37 -4.65 -3.50 -14.17
C ALA A 37 -5.25 -2.54 -15.21
N PHE A 38 -4.66 -2.48 -16.41
CA PHE A 38 -5.12 -1.55 -17.45
C PHE A 38 -6.54 -1.87 -17.93
N SER A 39 -6.91 -3.15 -17.95
CA SER A 39 -8.24 -3.61 -18.31
C SER A 39 -9.34 -3.19 -17.31
N ILE A 40 -8.96 -2.94 -16.05
CA ILE A 40 -9.88 -2.50 -14.99
C ILE A 40 -9.99 -0.98 -14.95
N TYR A 41 -8.88 -0.27 -15.15
CA TYR A 41 -8.82 1.18 -14.99
C TYR A 41 -8.95 1.95 -16.31
N GLY A 42 -9.24 1.28 -17.44
CA GLY A 42 -9.45 1.95 -18.73
C GLY A 42 -8.15 2.40 -19.41
N GLY A 43 -7.05 1.68 -19.19
CA GLY A 43 -5.78 1.87 -19.87
C GLY A 43 -4.59 2.22 -18.95
N PRO A 44 -3.38 2.32 -19.53
CA PRO A 44 -2.15 2.59 -18.80
C PRO A 44 -2.17 3.89 -17.98
N GLU A 45 -2.68 4.98 -18.54
CA GLU A 45 -2.62 6.30 -17.89
C GLU A 45 -3.58 6.42 -16.72
N ALA A 46 -4.82 5.96 -16.90
CA ALA A 46 -5.82 5.97 -15.84
C ALA A 46 -5.43 5.02 -14.70
N ALA A 47 -4.85 3.86 -15.02
CA ALA A 47 -4.27 2.98 -14.02
C ALA A 47 -3.10 3.63 -13.25
N LEU A 48 -2.27 4.44 -13.93
CA LEU A 48 -1.16 5.14 -13.28
C LEU A 48 -1.67 6.20 -12.29
N ARG A 49 -2.68 6.99 -12.70
CA ARG A 49 -3.31 7.99 -11.81
C ARG A 49 -3.91 7.33 -10.57
N ALA A 50 -4.58 6.19 -10.74
CA ALA A 50 -5.12 5.43 -9.61
C ALA A 50 -4.02 4.88 -8.69
N ALA A 51 -2.92 4.39 -9.26
CA ALA A 51 -1.76 3.92 -8.51
C ALA A 51 -1.09 5.05 -7.70
N GLN A 52 -0.91 6.22 -8.30
CA GLN A 52 -0.37 7.40 -7.63
C GLN A 52 -1.28 7.89 -6.50
N ALA A 53 -2.58 8.01 -6.75
CA ALA A 53 -3.53 8.42 -5.72
C ALA A 53 -3.54 7.46 -4.52
N TRP A 54 -3.50 6.14 -4.76
CA TRP A 54 -3.41 5.16 -3.67
C TRP A 54 -2.09 5.23 -2.93
N ARG A 55 -0.97 5.43 -3.64
CA ARG A 55 0.35 5.64 -3.00
C ARG A 55 0.31 6.86 -2.09
N ASP A 56 -0.20 7.99 -2.56
CA ASP A 56 -0.20 9.25 -1.82
C ASP A 56 -1.12 9.16 -0.59
N GLU A 57 -2.25 8.45 -0.72
CA GLU A 57 -3.11 8.11 0.40
C GLU A 57 -2.39 7.24 1.45
N VAL A 58 -1.69 6.19 1.03
CA VAL A 58 -0.89 5.34 1.93
C VAL A 58 0.20 6.14 2.63
N LEU A 59 0.86 7.07 1.93
CA LEU A 59 1.89 7.91 2.51
C LEU A 59 1.33 8.90 3.54
N ARG A 60 0.07 9.31 3.37
CA ARG A 60 -0.65 10.17 4.31
C ARG A 60 -1.14 9.41 5.54
N THR A 61 -1.64 8.19 5.37
CA THR A 61 -2.12 7.37 6.50
C THR A 61 -0.99 6.69 7.28
N HIS A 62 0.15 6.44 6.65
CA HIS A 62 1.35 5.87 7.27
C HIS A 62 2.54 6.84 7.17
N PRO A 63 2.54 7.91 7.99
CA PRO A 63 3.62 8.90 7.96
C PRO A 63 4.97 8.22 8.26
N PRO A 64 6.09 8.71 7.69
CA PRO A 64 7.40 8.17 8.01
C PRO A 64 7.70 8.33 9.51
N LEU A 65 8.46 7.40 10.09
CA LEU A 65 8.85 7.44 11.51
C LEU A 65 9.41 8.82 11.92
N LEU A 66 9.02 9.32 13.09
CA LEU A 66 9.56 10.58 13.60
C LEU A 66 11.07 10.45 13.85
N LYS A 67 11.83 11.51 13.59
CA LYS A 67 13.28 11.50 13.88
C LYS A 67 13.55 11.21 15.36
N GLN A 68 12.71 11.75 16.24
CA GLN A 68 12.78 11.54 17.69
C GLN A 68 12.59 10.07 18.06
N GLU A 69 11.58 9.39 17.51
CA GLU A 69 11.32 7.96 17.74
C GLU A 69 12.47 7.09 17.24
N LYS A 70 13.01 7.39 16.05
CA LYS A 70 14.19 6.70 15.53
C LYS A 70 15.39 6.85 16.45
N ALA A 71 15.61 8.05 16.99
CA ALA A 71 16.74 8.35 17.87
C ALA A 71 16.60 7.69 19.26
N GLN A 72 15.38 7.34 19.67
CA GLN A 72 15.10 6.64 20.92
C GLN A 72 15.19 5.12 20.80
N ARG A 73 15.25 4.56 19.59
CA ARG A 73 15.39 3.11 19.41
C ARG A 73 16.78 2.66 19.87
N ALA A 74 16.81 1.75 20.83
CA ALA A 74 18.05 1.12 21.29
C ALA A 74 18.68 0.29 20.18
N ARG A 75 20.00 0.43 20.06
CA ARG A 75 20.83 -0.44 19.22
C ARG A 75 21.37 -1.58 20.08
N ASN A 76 21.72 -2.67 19.43
CA ASN A 76 22.34 -3.84 20.07
C ASN A 76 23.67 -3.51 20.77
N ASP A 77 24.38 -2.48 20.33
CA ASP A 77 25.64 -2.00 20.89
C ASP A 77 25.48 -0.99 22.04
N ASN A 78 24.26 -0.71 22.49
CA ASN A 78 23.99 0.31 23.50
C ASN A 78 24.33 -0.17 24.93
N LYS A 79 25.57 0.07 25.37
CA LYS A 79 26.05 -0.30 26.72
C LYS A 79 25.52 0.58 27.86
N SER A 80 24.96 1.76 27.58
CA SER A 80 24.52 2.70 28.63
C SER A 80 23.09 2.48 29.13
N GLY A 81 22.30 1.68 28.38
CA GLY A 81 20.87 1.51 28.58
C GLY A 81 20.01 2.65 28.01
N VAL A 82 20.59 3.80 27.64
CA VAL A 82 19.85 4.97 27.13
C VAL A 82 20.44 5.42 25.79
N PRO A 83 19.71 5.29 24.67
CA PRO A 83 20.22 5.63 23.34
C PRO A 83 20.63 7.10 23.22
N GLY A 84 21.87 7.32 22.78
CA GLY A 84 22.47 8.66 22.68
C GLY A 84 23.10 9.18 23.98
N VAL A 85 23.08 8.39 25.06
CA VAL A 85 23.91 8.63 26.25
C VAL A 85 25.10 7.67 26.19
N VAL A 86 26.32 8.21 26.23
CA VAL A 86 27.56 7.46 26.13
C VAL A 86 28.36 7.60 27.43
N CYS A 87 28.85 6.47 27.93
CA CYS A 87 29.78 6.42 29.05
C CYS A 87 31.21 6.48 28.50
N LEU A 88 31.97 7.50 28.87
CA LEU A 88 33.38 7.63 28.53
C LEU A 88 34.22 7.22 29.73
N TYR A 89 35.22 6.37 29.48
CA TYR A 89 36.08 5.78 30.50
C TYR A 89 37.48 6.34 30.36
N LYS A 90 38.16 6.51 31.49
CA LYS A 90 39.59 6.77 31.54
C LYS A 90 40.39 5.51 31.16
N PRO A 91 41.71 5.64 30.89
CA PRO A 91 42.58 4.49 30.64
C PRO A 91 42.58 3.44 31.77
N ASP A 92 42.33 3.88 33.01
CA ASP A 92 42.23 3.02 34.21
C ASP A 92 40.90 2.24 34.31
N GLY A 93 39.99 2.40 33.35
CA GLY A 93 38.68 1.74 33.34
C GLY A 93 37.63 2.42 34.23
N THR A 94 37.97 3.50 34.94
CA THR A 94 36.99 4.28 35.72
C THR A 94 36.16 5.18 34.81
N VAL A 95 34.92 5.46 35.23
CA VAL A 95 34.03 6.34 34.46
C VAL A 95 34.54 7.79 34.56
N GLU A 96 34.90 8.37 33.42
CA GLU A 96 35.37 9.74 33.34
C GLU A 96 34.21 10.74 33.30
N ARG A 97 33.29 10.53 32.35
CA ARG A 97 32.19 11.45 32.07
C ARG A 97 31.05 10.76 31.32
N TRP A 98 29.86 11.32 31.48
CA TRP A 98 28.66 10.93 30.72
C TRP A 98 28.39 11.96 29.63
N LEU A 99 28.21 11.51 28.39
CA LEU A 99 27.96 12.36 27.23
C LEU A 99 26.54 12.13 26.69
N ALA A 100 25.76 13.19 26.59
CA ALA A 100 24.51 13.21 25.82
C ALA A 100 24.78 13.73 24.41
N LYS A 101 24.49 12.93 23.38
CA LYS A 101 24.73 13.26 21.97
C LYS A 101 23.50 12.96 21.11
N THR A 102 23.08 13.95 20.33
CA THR A 102 21.94 13.88 19.42
C THR A 102 22.28 14.52 18.08
N GLN A 103 21.96 13.84 16.99
CA GLN A 103 22.04 14.44 15.67
C GLN A 103 20.67 15.02 15.31
N LEU A 104 20.56 16.35 15.23
CA LEU A 104 19.31 17.05 14.90
C LEU A 104 19.06 17.01 13.39
N GLU A 105 20.11 17.33 12.62
CA GLU A 105 20.10 17.40 11.15
C GLU A 105 21.41 16.81 10.61
N PRO A 106 21.48 16.49 9.30
CA PRO A 106 22.77 16.19 8.67
C PRO A 106 23.78 17.30 8.97
N GLY A 107 24.90 16.96 9.61
CA GLY A 107 25.93 17.93 10.00
C GLY A 107 25.70 18.70 11.31
N LYS A 108 24.48 18.71 11.87
CA LYS A 108 24.17 19.41 13.14
C LYS A 108 24.05 18.43 14.30
N ILE A 109 25.07 18.40 15.16
CA ILE A 109 25.14 17.53 16.33
C ILE A 109 25.06 18.39 17.60
N LEU A 110 24.09 18.09 18.45
CA LEU A 110 23.99 18.64 19.79
C LEU A 110 24.64 17.66 20.77
N GLN A 111 25.64 18.13 21.51
CA GLN A 111 26.38 17.31 22.45
C GLN A 111 26.70 18.08 23.73
N LYS A 112 26.64 17.38 24.87
CA LYS A 112 27.01 17.95 26.17
C LYS A 112 27.48 16.84 27.10
N SER A 113 28.55 17.10 27.85
CA SER A 113 29.17 16.13 28.74
C SER A 113 29.13 16.57 30.20
N PHE A 114 29.05 15.59 31.09
CA PHE A 114 28.99 15.75 32.54
C PHE A 114 30.08 14.89 33.17
N ALA A 115 31.13 15.51 33.68
CA ALA A 115 32.26 14.82 34.30
C ALA A 115 31.87 14.22 35.66
N VAL A 116 32.27 12.97 35.90
CA VAL A 116 32.05 12.30 37.20
C VAL A 116 32.84 13.00 38.30
N GLY A 117 34.03 13.55 38.00
CA GLY A 117 34.79 14.33 38.97
C GLY A 117 34.06 15.58 39.51
N ARG A 118 33.15 16.17 38.71
CA ARG A 118 32.39 17.36 39.10
C ARG A 118 31.00 17.04 39.66
N TYR A 119 30.30 16.09 39.06
CA TYR A 119 28.89 15.79 39.37
C TYR A 119 28.69 14.45 40.09
N GLY A 120 29.76 13.69 40.33
CA GLY A 120 29.72 12.39 40.99
C GLY A 120 28.72 11.44 40.35
N ARG A 121 27.93 10.77 41.20
CA ARG A 121 26.86 9.85 40.80
C ARG A 121 25.74 10.51 39.97
N GLN A 122 25.55 11.84 40.09
CA GLN A 122 24.51 12.56 39.35
C GLN A 122 24.86 12.79 37.88
N ALA A 123 26.13 12.61 37.47
CA ALA A 123 26.58 12.84 36.10
C ALA A 123 25.73 12.07 35.05
N LYS A 124 25.38 10.80 35.36
CA LYS A 124 24.53 9.99 34.48
C LYS A 124 23.11 10.56 34.36
N ALA A 125 22.51 10.94 35.48
CA ALA A 125 21.16 11.50 35.51
C ALA A 125 21.08 12.82 34.74
N LEU A 126 22.07 13.69 34.90
CA LEU A 126 22.17 14.95 34.16
C LEU A 126 22.31 14.72 32.64
N ALA A 127 23.10 13.72 32.23
CA ALA A 127 23.20 13.34 30.83
C ALA A 127 21.87 12.82 30.25
N ILE A 128 21.09 12.08 31.04
CA ILE A 128 19.76 11.59 30.62
C ILE A 128 18.77 12.76 30.48
N VAL A 129 18.73 13.69 31.43
CA VAL A 129 17.87 14.89 31.37
C VAL A 129 18.25 15.75 30.18
N GLU A 130 19.54 15.98 29.95
CA GLU A 130 20.00 16.70 28.78
C GLU A 130 19.61 15.98 27.50
N ARG A 131 19.75 14.65 27.42
CA ARG A 131 19.31 13.87 26.27
C ARG A 131 17.82 14.05 25.98
N GLN A 132 16.96 14.11 26.99
CA GLN A 132 15.53 14.40 26.81
C GLN A 132 15.31 15.81 26.25
N ARG A 133 16.06 16.82 26.72
CA ARG A 133 16.02 18.17 26.14
C ARG A 133 16.45 18.20 24.68
N GLN A 134 17.49 17.45 24.33
CA GLN A 134 17.96 17.33 22.94
C GLN A 134 16.91 16.62 22.05
N LEU A 135 16.23 15.59 22.56
CA LEU A 135 15.13 14.91 21.86
C LEU A 135 13.93 15.83 21.62
N ALA A 136 13.57 16.67 22.58
CA ALA A 136 12.46 17.62 22.45
C ALA A 136 12.69 18.66 21.34
N GLN A 137 13.95 18.92 20.98
CA GLN A 137 14.31 19.80 19.86
C GLN A 137 14.26 19.09 18.50
N MET A 138 14.10 17.76 18.47
CA MET A 138 13.99 17.00 17.22
C MET A 138 12.60 17.17 16.64
N THR A 139 12.51 17.81 15.47
CA THR A 139 11.26 17.95 14.71
C THR A 139 11.33 17.22 13.37
N GLY A 140 10.16 16.84 12.87
CA GLY A 140 9.99 16.26 11.54
C GLY A 140 10.24 14.74 11.45
N HIS A 141 10.12 14.24 10.22
CA HIS A 141 10.12 12.82 9.91
C HIS A 141 11.44 12.35 9.29
N VAL A 142 11.71 11.06 9.37
CA VAL A 142 12.84 10.42 8.68
C VAL A 142 12.46 10.24 7.21
N ILE A 143 12.82 11.22 6.38
CA ILE A 143 12.54 11.20 4.96
C ILE A 143 13.64 10.42 4.23
N LEU A 144 13.34 9.19 3.81
CA LEU A 144 14.25 8.38 2.99
C LEU A 144 14.11 8.70 1.49
N HIS A 145 13.01 9.34 1.09
CA HIS A 145 12.73 9.69 -0.31
C HIS A 145 11.90 10.98 -0.40
N PRO A 146 12.17 11.90 -1.34
CA PRO A 146 11.43 13.17 -1.45
C PRO A 146 9.92 13.00 -1.62
N ALA A 147 9.46 11.93 -2.27
CA ALA A 147 8.03 11.64 -2.42
C ALA A 147 7.37 11.17 -1.11
N ALA A 148 8.14 10.74 -0.12
CA ALA A 148 7.67 10.35 1.19
C ALA A 148 7.63 11.52 2.19
N ASP A 149 8.02 12.71 1.74
CA ASP A 149 7.94 13.93 2.54
C ASP A 149 6.47 14.37 2.64
N PRO A 150 5.87 14.38 3.83
CA PRO A 150 4.48 14.80 4.01
C PRO A 150 4.22 16.23 3.52
N SER A 151 5.23 17.10 3.53
CA SER A 151 5.11 18.49 3.02
C SER A 151 5.02 18.57 1.50
N ARG A 152 5.40 17.50 0.79
CA ARG A 152 5.35 17.40 -0.67
C ARG A 152 4.21 16.53 -1.16
N VAL A 153 3.49 15.84 -0.26
CA VAL A 153 2.27 15.13 -0.64
C VAL A 153 1.27 16.23 -0.99
N PRO A 154 0.83 16.33 -2.27
CA PRO A 154 -0.12 17.36 -2.64
C PRO A 154 -1.39 17.18 -1.78
N PRO A 155 -2.03 18.29 -1.33
CA PRO A 155 -3.35 18.19 -0.73
C PRO A 155 -4.23 17.39 -1.69
N PRO A 156 -5.20 16.60 -1.21
CA PRO A 156 -6.03 15.77 -2.08
C PRO A 156 -6.59 16.67 -3.17
N ALA A 157 -6.03 16.57 -4.38
CA ALA A 157 -6.58 17.26 -5.52
C ALA A 157 -8.04 16.85 -5.52
N LYS A 158 -9.00 17.80 -5.60
CA LYS A 158 -10.42 17.49 -5.75
C LYS A 158 -10.49 16.40 -6.81
N VAL A 159 -10.66 15.16 -6.38
CA VAL A 159 -10.28 14.01 -7.19
C VAL A 159 -11.24 14.12 -8.35
N ARG A 160 -10.75 14.47 -9.56
CA ARG A 160 -11.49 14.15 -10.77
C ARG A 160 -11.70 12.66 -10.62
N ALA A 161 -12.92 12.27 -10.27
CA ALA A 161 -13.23 10.90 -9.86
C ALA A 161 -12.61 10.02 -10.93
N ASN A 162 -11.55 9.28 -10.55
CA ASN A 162 -10.98 8.32 -11.49
C ASN A 162 -12.18 7.48 -11.93
N PRO A 163 -12.35 7.23 -13.25
CA PRO A 163 -13.44 6.41 -13.71
C PRO A 163 -13.47 5.15 -12.84
N PRO A 164 -14.65 4.78 -12.31
CA PRO A 164 -14.74 3.70 -11.35
C PRO A 164 -14.07 2.47 -11.94
N ALA A 165 -13.25 1.81 -11.13
CA ALA A 165 -12.60 0.57 -11.53
C ALA A 165 -13.66 -0.38 -12.09
N ILE A 166 -13.53 -0.77 -13.36
CA ILE A 166 -14.46 -1.69 -14.02
C ILE A 166 -14.49 -2.96 -13.16
N HIS A 167 -15.68 -3.34 -12.71
CA HIS A 167 -15.79 -4.50 -11.84
C HIS A 167 -15.29 -5.73 -12.61
N ARG A 168 -14.51 -6.63 -11.98
CA ARG A 168 -13.83 -7.75 -12.67
C ARG A 168 -14.75 -8.59 -13.56
N VAL A 169 -16.03 -8.65 -13.21
CA VAL A 169 -17.07 -9.40 -13.93
C VAL A 169 -17.51 -8.71 -15.23
N GLU A 170 -17.32 -7.40 -15.35
CA GLU A 170 -17.66 -6.56 -16.50
C GLU A 170 -16.47 -6.35 -17.45
N VAL A 171 -15.26 -6.73 -17.04
CA VAL A 171 -14.08 -6.63 -17.89
C VAL A 171 -14.23 -7.59 -19.08
N LEU A 172 -14.29 -7.01 -20.29
CA LEU A 172 -14.28 -7.76 -21.53
C LEU A 172 -12.90 -8.42 -21.71
N ARG A 173 -12.90 -9.74 -21.96
CA ARG A 173 -11.66 -10.46 -22.26
C ARG A 173 -11.30 -10.28 -23.73
N ARG A 174 -10.00 -10.28 -24.05
CA ARG A 174 -9.50 -10.12 -25.43
C ARG A 174 -10.04 -11.17 -26.40
N ASP A 175 -10.28 -12.38 -25.91
CA ASP A 175 -10.83 -13.52 -26.66
C ASP A 175 -12.36 -13.50 -26.76
N ASN A 176 -13.03 -12.47 -26.23
CA ASN A 176 -14.48 -12.37 -26.27
C ASN A 176 -14.96 -11.70 -27.56
N THR A 177 -15.43 -12.52 -28.50
CA THR A 177 -16.01 -12.12 -29.79
C THR A 177 -17.44 -11.59 -29.68
N THR A 178 -18.08 -11.68 -28.52
CA THR A 178 -19.51 -11.37 -28.34
C THR A 178 -19.75 -9.94 -27.85
N GLY A 179 -18.70 -9.21 -27.46
CA GLY A 179 -18.79 -7.87 -26.89
C GLY A 179 -19.37 -7.79 -25.47
N ILE A 180 -19.89 -8.90 -24.92
CA ILE A 180 -20.54 -8.94 -23.60
C ILE A 180 -19.69 -9.77 -22.63
N ALA A 181 -19.15 -9.14 -21.59
CA ALA A 181 -18.34 -9.80 -20.59
C ALA A 181 -19.10 -10.96 -19.91
N GLY A 182 -18.51 -12.15 -19.94
CA GLY A 182 -19.10 -13.37 -19.36
C GLY A 182 -20.03 -14.15 -20.30
N VAL A 183 -20.27 -13.68 -21.51
CA VAL A 183 -20.87 -14.46 -22.60
C VAL A 183 -19.77 -14.88 -23.57
N SER A 184 -19.75 -16.15 -23.97
CA SER A 184 -18.82 -16.65 -24.99
C SER A 184 -19.55 -17.51 -26.01
N CYS A 185 -19.07 -17.48 -27.25
CA CYS A 185 -19.56 -18.32 -28.34
C CYS A 185 -18.52 -19.40 -28.65
N LYS A 186 -18.94 -20.67 -28.62
CA LYS A 186 -18.15 -21.79 -29.13
C LYS A 186 -18.51 -22.01 -30.58
N LEU A 187 -17.51 -21.92 -31.46
CA LEU A 187 -17.66 -22.15 -32.89
C LEU A 187 -17.45 -23.64 -33.22
N SER A 188 -18.12 -24.10 -34.27
CA SER A 188 -17.83 -25.36 -34.96
C SER A 188 -16.52 -25.25 -35.77
N PRO A 189 -15.96 -26.38 -36.23
CA PRO A 189 -14.79 -26.37 -37.13
C PRO A 189 -14.99 -25.48 -38.37
N ASP A 190 -16.22 -25.40 -38.87
CA ASP A 190 -16.61 -24.59 -40.03
C ASP A 190 -16.82 -23.09 -39.70
N GLY A 191 -16.50 -22.65 -38.48
CA GLY A 191 -16.62 -21.26 -38.05
C GLY A 191 -18.03 -20.82 -37.64
N HIS A 192 -19.06 -21.66 -37.80
CA HIS A 192 -20.42 -21.36 -37.40
C HIS A 192 -20.64 -21.47 -35.87
N PRO A 193 -21.50 -20.62 -35.27
CA PRO A 193 -21.78 -20.68 -33.84
C PRO A 193 -22.50 -21.98 -33.47
N ARG A 194 -21.95 -22.73 -32.51
CA ARG A 194 -22.51 -24.01 -32.04
C ARG A 194 -23.23 -23.86 -30.70
N VAL A 195 -22.59 -23.18 -29.75
CA VAL A 195 -23.11 -23.04 -28.38
C VAL A 195 -22.76 -21.67 -27.82
N TRP A 196 -23.77 -21.00 -27.28
CA TRP A 196 -23.62 -19.76 -26.51
C TRP A 196 -23.59 -20.08 -25.02
N VAL A 197 -22.62 -19.55 -24.29
CA VAL A 197 -22.42 -19.85 -22.86
C VAL A 197 -22.44 -18.57 -22.06
N ALA A 198 -23.30 -18.52 -21.04
CA ALA A 198 -23.31 -17.48 -20.01
C ALA A 198 -22.60 -18.01 -18.75
N LYS A 199 -21.60 -17.27 -18.24
CA LYS A 199 -20.80 -17.64 -17.07
C LYS A 199 -20.57 -16.47 -16.12
N THR A 200 -20.93 -16.66 -14.85
CA THR A 200 -20.73 -15.70 -13.75
C THR A 200 -20.12 -16.38 -12.53
N VAL A 201 -19.13 -15.74 -11.89
CA VAL A 201 -18.60 -16.22 -10.61
C VAL A 201 -19.24 -15.41 -9.49
N LEU A 202 -19.88 -16.08 -8.53
CA LEU A 202 -20.47 -15.49 -7.34
C LEU A 202 -19.39 -15.12 -6.30
N PRO A 203 -19.67 -14.22 -5.35
CA PRO A 203 -18.74 -13.87 -4.29
C PRO A 203 -18.36 -15.07 -3.42
N SER A 204 -19.24 -16.07 -3.31
CA SER A 204 -18.98 -17.37 -2.66
C SER A 204 -17.91 -18.23 -3.35
N GLY A 205 -17.44 -17.84 -4.54
CA GLY A 205 -16.55 -18.65 -5.38
C GLY A 205 -17.28 -19.64 -6.29
N GLN A 206 -18.57 -19.88 -6.08
CA GLN A 206 -19.39 -20.72 -6.96
C GLN A 206 -19.53 -20.09 -8.34
N THR A 207 -19.48 -20.89 -9.39
CA THR A 207 -19.67 -20.43 -10.77
C THR A 207 -21.06 -20.82 -11.26
N LEU A 208 -21.88 -19.82 -11.60
CA LEU A 208 -23.10 -20.02 -12.38
C LEU A 208 -22.72 -20.11 -13.85
N ARG A 209 -23.09 -21.20 -14.50
CA ARG A 209 -22.83 -21.44 -15.92
C ARG A 209 -24.08 -22.04 -16.55
N LYS A 210 -24.44 -21.56 -17.73
CA LYS A 210 -25.50 -22.14 -18.54
C LYS A 210 -25.17 -21.99 -20.01
N ASP A 211 -25.50 -23.01 -20.77
CA ASP A 211 -25.23 -23.13 -22.19
C ASP A 211 -26.52 -23.25 -23.00
N PHE A 212 -26.48 -22.66 -24.20
CA PHE A 212 -27.59 -22.57 -25.13
C PHE A 212 -27.08 -23.01 -26.50
N SER A 213 -27.49 -24.19 -26.93
CA SER A 213 -27.11 -24.76 -28.22
C SER A 213 -27.87 -24.10 -29.36
N VAL A 214 -27.16 -23.73 -30.44
CA VAL A 214 -27.77 -23.20 -31.66
C VAL A 214 -28.64 -24.26 -32.35
N ALA A 215 -28.29 -25.55 -32.23
CA ALA A 215 -29.12 -26.63 -32.78
C ALA A 215 -30.51 -26.70 -32.13
N ARG A 216 -30.64 -26.27 -30.87
CA ARG A 216 -31.91 -26.30 -30.12
C ARG A 216 -32.67 -24.97 -30.19
N HIS A 217 -31.95 -23.86 -30.19
CA HIS A 217 -32.53 -22.52 -30.02
C HIS A 217 -32.39 -21.62 -31.26
N GLY A 218 -31.71 -22.09 -32.31
CA GLY A 218 -31.42 -21.32 -33.51
C GLY A 218 -30.76 -19.98 -33.19
N ASP A 219 -31.18 -18.94 -33.90
CA ASP A 219 -30.69 -17.57 -33.75
C ASP A 219 -30.98 -16.96 -32.37
N ARG A 220 -31.95 -17.52 -31.63
CA ARG A 220 -32.30 -17.05 -30.28
C ARG A 220 -31.28 -17.49 -29.21
N ALA A 221 -30.39 -18.42 -29.51
CA ALA A 221 -29.41 -18.94 -28.55
C ALA A 221 -28.54 -17.83 -27.94
N GLN A 222 -28.12 -16.85 -28.74
CA GLN A 222 -27.34 -15.70 -28.28
C GLN A 222 -28.15 -14.83 -27.31
N ALA A 223 -29.38 -14.45 -27.68
CA ALA A 223 -30.24 -13.61 -26.86
C ALA A 223 -30.56 -14.27 -25.50
N LEU A 224 -30.79 -15.59 -25.50
CA LEU A 224 -31.03 -16.36 -24.28
C LEU A 224 -29.80 -16.37 -23.36
N ALA A 225 -28.59 -16.50 -23.92
CA ALA A 225 -27.36 -16.41 -23.14
C ALA A 225 -27.16 -15.02 -22.52
N ILE A 226 -27.50 -13.95 -23.24
CA ILE A 226 -27.44 -12.57 -22.74
C ILE A 226 -28.44 -12.36 -21.60
N ALA A 227 -29.70 -12.79 -21.77
CA ALA A 227 -30.73 -12.67 -20.75
C ALA A 227 -30.39 -13.49 -19.49
N GLU A 228 -29.85 -14.70 -19.66
CA GLU A 228 -29.37 -15.50 -18.53
C GLU A 228 -28.20 -14.83 -17.81
N ARG A 229 -27.28 -14.22 -18.55
CA ARG A 229 -26.18 -13.46 -17.96
C ARG A 229 -26.70 -12.30 -17.11
N GLN A 230 -27.70 -11.56 -17.56
CA GLN A 230 -28.33 -10.50 -16.77
C GLN A 230 -28.92 -11.04 -15.45
N LYS A 231 -29.61 -12.18 -15.50
CA LYS A 231 -30.14 -12.85 -14.28
C LYS A 231 -29.03 -13.23 -13.31
N GLN A 232 -27.93 -13.80 -13.80
CA GLN A 232 -26.79 -14.16 -12.95
C GLN A 232 -26.11 -12.93 -12.31
N LEU A 233 -26.10 -11.78 -12.99
CA LEU A 233 -25.59 -10.53 -12.42
C LEU A 233 -26.48 -9.99 -11.30
N LEU A 234 -27.81 -10.08 -11.45
CA LEU A 234 -28.76 -9.73 -10.39
C LEU A 234 -28.57 -10.61 -9.16
N GLN A 235 -28.49 -11.94 -9.33
CA GLN A 235 -28.24 -12.87 -8.23
C GLN A 235 -26.90 -12.59 -7.53
N ARG A 236 -25.86 -12.25 -8.30
CA ARG A 236 -24.57 -11.83 -7.72
C ARG A 236 -24.71 -10.54 -6.90
N ALA A 237 -25.48 -9.56 -7.38
CA ALA A 237 -25.70 -8.31 -6.67
C ALA A 237 -26.43 -8.54 -5.34
N GLU A 238 -27.48 -9.36 -5.35
CA GLU A 238 -28.21 -9.79 -4.15
C GLU A 238 -27.30 -10.49 -3.14
N PHE A 239 -26.48 -11.44 -3.60
CA PHE A 239 -25.51 -12.14 -2.74
C PHE A 239 -24.50 -11.18 -2.10
N THR A 240 -24.04 -10.19 -2.88
CA THR A 240 -23.10 -9.17 -2.39
C THR A 240 -23.76 -8.25 -1.36
N ALA A 241 -25.03 -7.88 -1.56
CA ALA A 241 -25.82 -7.06 -0.64
C ALA A 241 -26.10 -7.81 0.68
N ALA A 242 -26.51 -9.08 0.60
CA ALA A 242 -26.75 -9.93 1.76
C ALA A 242 -25.47 -10.13 2.60
N GLY A 243 -24.31 -10.30 1.96
CA GLY A 243 -23.02 -10.39 2.64
C GLY A 243 -22.61 -9.12 3.39
N LYS A 244 -22.88 -7.92 2.83
CA LYS A 244 -22.63 -6.64 3.51
C LYS A 244 -23.51 -6.42 4.74
N SER A 245 -24.76 -6.87 4.71
CA SER A 245 -25.69 -6.71 5.84
C SER A 245 -25.28 -7.48 7.10
N ARG A 246 -24.58 -8.61 6.95
CA ARG A 246 -24.09 -9.45 8.06
C ARG A 246 -22.79 -8.93 8.70
N GLY A 247 -21.96 -8.20 7.95
CA GLY A 247 -20.70 -7.63 8.45
C GLY A 247 -20.84 -6.28 9.18
N GLY A 248 -22.01 -5.64 9.12
CA GLY A 248 -22.25 -4.31 9.70
C GLY A 248 -22.78 -4.30 11.14
N ARG A 249 -22.89 -5.46 11.80
CA ARG A 249 -23.47 -5.58 13.15
C ARG A 249 -22.46 -6.16 14.14
N SER A 250 -21.33 -5.47 14.33
CA SER A 250 -20.43 -5.71 15.46
C SER A 250 -19.63 -4.45 15.83
N SER A 251 -20.34 -3.43 16.32
CA SER A 251 -19.76 -2.38 17.16
C SER A 251 -20.87 -1.58 17.85
N ARG A 252 -21.46 -2.17 18.89
CA ARG A 252 -22.05 -1.46 20.03
C ARG A 252 -22.41 -2.48 21.09
N SER A 253 -21.54 -2.59 22.09
CA SER A 253 -21.83 -2.48 23.53
C SER A 253 -20.58 -2.86 24.31
#